data_AF-U1P842-F1
#
_entry.id   AF-U1P842-F1
#
_cell.length_a   1.000
_cell.length_b   1.000
_cell.length_c   1.000
_cell.angle_alpha   90.00
_cell.angle_beta   90.00
_cell.angle_gamma   90.00
#
_symmetry.space_group_name_H-M   'P 1'
#
loop_
_entity.id
_entity.type
_entity.pdbx_description
1 polymer ?
#
loop_
_entity_poly.entity_id
_entity_poly.type
_entity_poly.pdbx_seq_one_letter_code
_entity_poly.pdbx_strand_id
1 'polypeptide(L)' 'MEIDADMRRKIAVSLAAAASFVALLVLVGSRYTVDPTPEEPGGVVLQEPGGIVVVGLFGLFVLVMAGVGVYLDRVEG' A
#
# COMPACT_ATOMS: atom_id res chain seq x y z
N MET A 1 -29.52 7.66 -4.98
CA MET A 1 -28.50 7.14 -5.92
C MET A 1 -28.46 5.63 -5.80
N GLU A 2 -29.10 4.94 -6.75
CA GLU A 2 -28.94 3.51 -7.01
C GLU A 2 -27.55 3.26 -7.61
N ILE A 3 -26.51 3.53 -6.84
CA ILE A 3 -25.27 2.81 -7.08
C ILE A 3 -25.60 1.41 -6.60
N ASP A 4 -25.68 0.49 -7.54
CA ASP A 4 -25.82 -0.95 -7.30
C ASP A 4 -24.95 -1.32 -6.10
N ALA A 5 -25.50 -2.01 -5.12
CA ALA A 5 -24.83 -2.25 -3.83
C ALA A 5 -23.44 -2.89 -4.03
N ASP A 6 -23.29 -3.67 -5.10
CA ASP A 6 -22.06 -4.30 -5.52
C ASP A 6 -21.01 -3.31 -6.03
N MET A 7 -21.43 -2.28 -6.78
CA MET A 7 -20.51 -1.25 -7.27
C MET A 7 -19.97 -0.39 -6.10
N ARG A 8 -20.81 -0.10 -5.10
CA ARG A 8 -20.37 0.53 -3.84
C ARG A 8 -19.34 -0.33 -3.12
N ARG A 9 -19.56 -1.64 -3.04
CA ARG A 9 -18.67 -2.57 -2.34
C ARG A 9 -17.31 -2.67 -3.01
N LYS A 10 -17.26 -2.77 -4.35
CA LYS A 10 -16.02 -2.77 -5.14
C LYS A 10 -15.22 -1.48 -4.95
N ILE A 11 -15.89 -0.32 -5.02
CA ILE A 11 -15.26 0.98 -4.78
C ILE A 11 -14.71 1.08 -3.35
N ALA A 12 -15.50 0.67 -2.35
CA ALA A 12 -15.07 0.71 -0.95
C ALA A 12 -13.86 -0.19 -0.68
N VAL A 13 -13.82 -1.39 -1.27
CA VAL A 13 -12.68 -2.30 -1.15
C VAL A 13 -11.43 -1.73 -1.82
N SER A 14 -11.56 -1.22 -3.05
CA SER A 14 -10.45 -0.58 -3.77
C SER A 14 -9.90 0.62 -3.01
N LEU A 15 -10.79 1.48 -2.50
CA LEU A 15 -10.40 2.64 -1.69
C LEU A 15 -9.68 2.22 -0.39
N ALA A 16 -10.18 1.20 0.29
CA ALA A 16 -9.56 0.67 1.50
C ALA A 16 -8.18 0.06 1.22
N ALA A 17 -8.03 -0.66 0.11
CA ALA A 17 -6.75 -1.22 -0.32
C ALA A 17 -5.73 -0.11 -0.64
N ALA A 18 -6.13 0.92 -1.39
CA ALA A 18 -5.27 2.06 -1.67
C ALA A 18 -4.88 2.82 -0.39
N ALA A 19 -5.84 3.09 0.50
CA ALA A 19 -5.58 3.80 1.75
C ALA A 19 -4.62 3.02 2.68
N SER A 20 -4.82 1.70 2.80
CA SER A 20 -3.92 0.86 3.60
C SER A 20 -2.52 0.78 3.00
N PHE A 21 -2.38 0.74 1.68
CA PHE A 21 -1.09 0.76 1.01
C PHE A 21 -0.32 2.06 1.30
N VAL A 22 -0.98 3.22 1.17
CA VAL A 22 -0.37 4.51 1.48
C VAL A 22 0.02 4.59 2.95
N ALA A 23 -0.83 4.14 3.87
CA ALA A 23 -0.53 4.12 5.30
C ALA A 23 0.71 3.27 5.63
N LEU A 24 0.86 2.11 4.98
CA LEU A 24 2.04 1.26 5.13
C LEU A 24 3.30 1.91 4.57
N LEU A 25 3.22 2.62 3.43
CA LEU A 25 4.35 3.38 2.90
C LEU A 25 4.80 4.48 3.87
N VAL A 26 3.85 5.22 4.45
CA VAL A 26 4.15 6.24 5.46
C VAL A 26 4.80 5.62 6.70
N LEU A 27 4.30 4.46 7.15
CA LEU A 27 4.88 3.73 8.26
C LEU A 27 6.33 3.31 7.96
N VAL A 28 6.58 2.73 6.79
CA VAL A 28 7.94 2.33 6.36
C VAL A 28 8.85 3.55 6.27
N GLY A 29 8.41 4.64 5.64
CA GLY A 29 9.15 5.89 5.59
C GLY A 29 9.50 6.41 6.99
N SER A 30 8.54 6.44 7.91
CA SER A 30 8.79 6.90 9.30
C SER A 30 9.77 6.02 10.09
N ARG A 31 9.92 4.75 9.72
CA ARG A 31 10.77 3.78 10.41
C ARG A 31 12.17 3.64 9.84
N TYR A 32 12.32 3.90 8.54
CA TYR A 32 13.56 3.64 7.81
C TYR A 32 14.17 4.89 7.18
N THR A 33 13.57 6.08 7.33
CA THR A 33 14.20 7.35 6.96
C THR A 33 15.41 7.65 7.85
N VAL A 34 16.48 8.15 7.24
CA VAL A 34 17.61 8.80 7.91
C VAL A 34 17.43 10.31 7.80
N ASP A 35 17.81 11.03 8.85
CA ASP A 35 17.91 12.48 8.77
C ASP A 35 18.90 12.90 7.68
N PRO A 36 18.57 13.92 6.86
CA PRO A 36 19.46 14.41 5.82
C PRO A 36 20.78 14.88 6.44
N THR A 37 21.90 14.39 5.93
CA THR A 37 23.23 14.83 6.37
C THR A 37 23.54 16.21 5.77
N PRO A 38 24.42 17.02 6.39
CA PRO A 38 24.81 18.32 5.86
C PRO A 38 25.41 18.28 4.44
N GLU A 39 25.89 17.11 4.01
CA GLU A 39 26.49 16.87 2.70
C GLU A 39 25.45 16.61 1.59
N GLU A 40 24.23 16.18 1.95
CA GLU A 40 23.09 16.01 1.03
C GLU A 40 21.86 16.76 1.55
N PRO A 41 21.79 18.09 1.34
CA PRO A 41 20.66 18.90 1.77
C PRO A 41 19.44 18.62 0.88
N GLY A 42 18.63 17.65 1.29
CA GLY A 42 17.31 17.39 0.74
C GLY A 42 17.16 15.99 0.13
N GLY A 43 16.14 15.26 0.60
CA GLY A 43 15.80 13.92 0.14
C GLY A 43 15.30 13.06 1.29
N VAL A 44 14.38 12.14 1.00
CA VAL A 44 14.02 11.07 1.94
C VAL A 44 14.97 9.92 1.65
N VAL A 45 16.05 9.81 2.44
CA VAL A 45 17.03 8.74 2.30
C VAL A 45 16.60 7.57 3.17
N LEU A 46 16.35 6.40 2.57
CA LEU A 46 16.10 5.18 3.32
C LEU A 46 17.42 4.55 3.75
N GLN A 47 17.48 4.06 5.00
CA GLN A 47 18.55 3.18 5.47
C GLN A 47 18.64 1.92 4.59
N GLU A 48 19.81 1.27 4.53
CA GLU A 48 20.05 0.02 3.78
C GLU A 48 18.91 -1.01 3.86
N PRO A 49 18.34 -1.35 5.05
CA PRO A 49 17.21 -2.28 5.12
C PRO A 49 15.89 -1.73 4.57
N GLY A 50 15.71 -0.41 4.54
CA GLY A 50 14.49 0.27 4.11
C GLY A 50 14.12 -0.01 2.65
N GLY A 51 15.11 -0.11 1.76
CA GLY A 51 14.88 -0.45 0.36
C GLY A 51 14.24 -1.83 0.17
N ILE A 52 14.78 -2.84 0.86
CA ILE A 52 14.25 -4.22 0.82
C ILE A 52 12.84 -4.26 1.43
N VAL A 53 12.60 -3.53 2.51
CA VAL A 53 11.27 -3.45 3.14
C VAL A 53 10.23 -2.83 2.21
N VAL A 54 10.59 -1.79 1.45
CA VAL A 54 9.71 -1.19 0.44
C VAL A 54 9.39 -2.19 -0.68
N VAL A 55 10.38 -2.91 -1.21
CA VAL A 55 10.16 -3.94 -2.24
C VAL A 55 9.26 -5.06 -1.70
N GLY A 56 9.51 -5.51 -0.47
CA GLY A 56 8.65 -6.50 0.21
C GLY A 56 7.22 -6.00 0.40
N LEU A 57 7.04 -4.71 0.72
CA LEU A 57 5.73 -4.08 0.84
C LEU A 57 4.98 -4.07 -0.50
N PHE A 58 5.64 -3.75 -1.61
CA PHE A 58 5.05 -3.86 -2.94
C PHE A 58 4.64 -5.30 -3.26
N GLY A 59 5.51 -6.28 -2.98
CA GLY A 59 5.21 -7.70 -3.17
C GLY A 59 3.98 -8.14 -2.37
N LEU A 60 3.93 -7.78 -1.08
CA LEU A 60 2.78 -8.04 -0.20
C LEU A 60 1.51 -7.39 -0.75
N PHE A 61 1.58 -6.13 -1.19
CA PHE A 61 0.43 -5.40 -1.72
C PHE A 61 -0.16 -6.11 -2.95
N VAL A 62 0.68 -6.56 -3.89
CA VAL A 62 0.24 -7.32 -5.05
C VAL A 62 -0.44 -8.62 -4.64
N LEU A 63 0.12 -9.35 -3.66
CA LEU A 63 -0.49 -10.58 -3.14
C LEU A 63 -1.84 -10.34 -2.48
N VAL A 64 -1.98 -9.26 -1.71
CA VAL A 64 -3.26 -8.86 -1.10
C VAL A 64 -4.28 -8.55 -2.19
N MET A 65 -3.92 -7.78 -3.21
CA MET A 65 -4.82 -7.45 -4.31
C MET A 65 -5.24 -8.68 -5.12
N ALA A 66 -4.31 -9.61 -5.37
CA ALA A 66 -4.63 -10.89 -5.99
C ALA A 66 -5.60 -11.71 -5.13
N GLY A 67 -5.36 -11.79 -3.82
CA GLY A 67 -6.24 -12.48 -2.87
C GLY A 67 -7.63 -11.84 -2.78
N VAL A 68 -7.71 -10.51 -2.77
CA VAL A 68 -8.98 -9.76 -2.80
C VAL A 68 -9.74 -10.03 -4.10
N GLY A 69 -9.06 -10.06 -5.24
CA GLY A 69 -9.67 -10.41 -6.53
C GLY A 69 -10.29 -11.81 -6.50
N VAL A 70 -9.53 -12.82 -6.04
CA VAL A 70 -10.02 -14.20 -5.90
C VAL A 70 -11.19 -14.28 -4.90
N TYR A 71 -11.14 -13.53 -3.80
CA TYR A 71 -12.20 -13.53 -2.80
C TYR A 71 -13.50 -12.92 -3.34
N LEU A 72 -13.42 -11.81 -4.06
CA LEU A 72 -14.59 -11.17 -4.66
C LEU A 72 -15.22 -12.08 -5.72
N ASP A 73 -14.41 -12.71 -6.57
CA ASP A 73 -14.88 -13.65 -7.60
C ASP A 73 -15.63 -14.84 -7.00
N ARG A 74 -15.16 -15.35 -5.84
CA ARG A 74 -15.81 -16.45 -5.13
C ARG A 74 -17.10 -16.06 -4.38
N VAL A 75 -17.24 -14.80 -3.99
CA VAL A 75 -18.43 -14.31 -3.27
C VAL A 75 -19.50 -13.84 -4.27
N GLU A 76 -19.11 -13.47 -5.48
CA GLU A 76 -20.00 -13.04 -6.56
C GLU A 76 -20.44 -14.19 -7.49
N GLY A 77 -19.74 -15.34 -7.49
CA GLY A 77 -20.10 -16.57 -8.23
C GLY A 77 -20.92 -17.56 -7.43
#